data_AF-A0A4Q5R591-F1
#
_entry.id   AF-A0A4Q5R591-F1
#
_cell.length_a   1.000
_cell.length_b   1.000
_cell.length_c   1.000
_cell.angle_alpha   90.00
_cell.angle_beta   90.00
_cell.angle_gamma   90.00
#
_symmetry.space_group_name_H-M   'P 1'
#
loop_
_entity.id
_entity.type
_entity.pdbx_description
1 polymer ?
#
loop_
_entity_poly.entity_id
_entity_poly.type
_entity_poly.pdbx_seq_one_letter_code
_entity_poly.pdbx_strand_id
1 'polypeptide(L)'
;MKAKLNTAITLLYIAAFANFTLELIGLDKELSSFLTLLLDLGICYVGFSSIGKSKFNISFMLLVVLLSLFNFLAHDYSIISYLNGLRELLMIFVMFSFYEGIANTPWAAKFKFGIDKFIKVFLIAQFPIVMYQFFLYGASDKVGGSLGAGNSGVLTLLTIPMVFMLIKERRAKVGMKAYYNALYLIPIFLNETKISFLLIPIMFLCLTDFKKRMGTILLSLGFGAVVFMALNTLYSDQGQTSENPIKEMFNGEFLEFYLLSDVDEGVDVPRFTKIITAVNLLNENTA
;
A
#
# COMPACT_ATOMS: atom_id res chain seq x y z
N MET A 1 16.29 14.85 18.97
CA MET A 1 15.31 14.93 17.86
C MET A 1 15.97 14.66 16.50
N LYS A 2 17.04 15.36 16.12
CA LYS A 2 17.78 15.14 14.85
C LYS A 2 18.15 13.65 14.59
N ALA A 3 18.71 12.96 15.58
CA ALA A 3 19.05 11.54 15.46
C ALA A 3 17.83 10.69 15.11
N LYS A 4 16.73 10.83 15.88
CA LYS A 4 15.46 10.11 15.66
C LYS A 4 14.87 10.35 14.27
N LEU A 5 14.95 11.59 13.78
CA LEU A 5 14.53 11.95 12.43
C LEU A 5 15.33 11.19 11.37
N ASN A 6 16.66 11.20 11.50
CA ASN A 6 17.55 10.49 10.60
C ASN A 6 17.30 8.97 10.66
N THR A 7 17.09 8.42 11.87
CA THR A 7 16.72 7.02 12.07
C THR A 7 15.43 6.69 11.33
N ALA A 8 14.36 7.47 11.50
CA ALA A 8 13.08 7.25 10.83
C ALA A 8 13.20 7.26 9.29
N ILE A 9 13.92 8.24 8.74
CA ILE A 9 14.16 8.31 7.29
C ILE A 9 14.98 7.10 6.84
N THR A 10 16.01 6.72 7.60
CA THR A 10 16.87 5.56 7.26
C THR A 10 16.05 4.27 7.27
N LEU A 11 15.22 4.05 8.28
CA LEU A 11 14.31 2.89 8.36
C LEU A 11 13.36 2.85 7.16
N LEU A 12 12.85 4.00 6.70
CA LEU A 12 12.00 4.08 5.52
C LEU A 12 12.72 3.62 4.25
N TYR A 13 13.98 4.02 4.05
CA TYR A 13 14.79 3.53 2.93
C TYR A 13 15.11 2.03 3.07
N ILE A 14 15.45 1.56 4.26
CA ILE A 14 15.73 0.13 4.48
C ILE A 14 14.47 -0.69 4.17
N ALA A 15 13.32 -0.33 4.72
CA ALA A 15 12.05 -1.01 4.47
C ALA A 15 11.69 -1.03 2.97
N ALA A 16 12.01 0.03 2.23
CA ALA A 16 11.66 0.15 0.84
C ALA A 16 12.58 -0.61 -0.13
N PHE A 17 13.82 -0.93 0.24
CA PHE A 17 14.85 -1.45 -0.69
C PHE A 17 15.56 -2.73 -0.23
N ALA A 18 15.52 -3.06 1.06
CA ALA A 18 16.30 -4.15 1.60
C ALA A 18 15.82 -5.52 1.10
N ASN A 19 14.50 -5.72 0.93
CA ASN A 19 13.97 -6.99 0.41
C ASN A 19 14.43 -7.27 -1.02
N PHE A 20 14.39 -6.29 -1.93
CA PHE A 20 14.95 -6.45 -3.27
C PHE A 20 16.47 -6.70 -3.23
N THR A 21 17.18 -6.06 -2.30
CA THR A 21 18.62 -6.33 -2.12
C THR A 21 18.88 -7.77 -1.66
N LEU A 22 18.06 -8.30 -0.74
CA LEU A 22 18.12 -9.68 -0.28
C LEU A 22 17.78 -10.68 -1.40
N GLU A 23 16.80 -10.35 -2.24
CA GLU A 23 16.44 -11.13 -3.43
C GLU A 23 17.60 -11.22 -4.42
N LEU A 24 18.28 -10.09 -4.70
CA LEU A 24 19.45 -10.07 -5.61
C LEU A 24 20.61 -10.95 -5.14
N ILE A 25 20.78 -11.11 -3.82
CA ILE A 25 21.83 -11.95 -3.24
C ILE A 25 21.35 -13.36 -2.87
N GLY A 26 20.06 -13.67 -3.08
CA GLY A 26 19.47 -14.97 -2.76
C GLY A 26 19.35 -15.30 -1.27
N LEU A 27 19.28 -14.28 -0.40
CA LEU A 27 19.17 -14.43 1.07
C LEU A 27 17.82 -13.97 1.62
N ASP A 28 16.82 -13.77 0.76
CA ASP A 28 15.47 -13.35 1.13
C ASP A 28 14.82 -14.33 2.12
N LYS A 29 14.92 -15.64 1.89
CA LYS A 29 14.33 -16.66 2.76
C LYS A 29 14.97 -16.74 4.14
N GLU A 30 16.27 -16.44 4.24
CA GLU A 30 17.03 -16.58 5.48
C GLU A 30 16.95 -15.31 6.33
N LEU A 31 17.00 -14.13 5.70
CA LEU A 31 17.21 -12.85 6.40
C LEU A 31 15.97 -11.95 6.47
N SER A 32 14.91 -12.22 5.70
CA SER A 32 13.72 -11.35 5.67
C SER A 32 13.06 -11.20 7.06
N SER A 33 12.96 -12.29 7.82
CA SER A 33 12.40 -12.26 9.19
C SER A 33 13.23 -11.42 10.15
N PHE A 34 14.56 -11.53 10.07
CA PHE A 34 15.47 -10.74 10.92
C PHE A 34 15.45 -9.25 10.55
N LEU A 35 15.43 -8.95 9.25
CA LEU A 35 15.31 -7.59 8.74
C LEU A 35 14.00 -6.95 9.21
N THR A 36 12.91 -7.69 9.11
CA THR A 36 11.57 -7.26 9.54
C THR A 36 11.55 -6.92 11.04
N LEU A 37 12.10 -7.81 11.88
CA LEU A 37 12.22 -7.58 13.31
C LEU A 37 13.09 -6.35 13.64
N LEU A 38 14.18 -6.13 12.89
CA LEU A 38 15.03 -4.95 13.08
C LEU A 38 14.28 -3.66 12.73
N LEU A 39 13.49 -3.68 11.66
CA LEU A 39 12.62 -2.56 11.29
C LEU A 39 11.59 -2.27 12.37
N ASP A 40 10.93 -3.30 12.90
CA ASP A 40 9.97 -3.19 14.00
C ASP A 40 10.60 -2.53 15.23
N LEU A 41 11.78 -2.99 15.66
CA LEU A 41 12.50 -2.42 16.80
C LEU A 41 12.87 -0.96 16.54
N GLY A 42 13.29 -0.64 15.32
CA GLY A 42 13.57 0.73 14.89
C GLY A 42 12.35 1.65 14.96
N ILE A 43 11.21 1.18 14.45
CA ILE A 43 9.93 1.92 14.47
C ILE A 43 9.47 2.13 15.92
N CYS A 44 9.51 1.07 16.73
CA CYS A 44 9.22 1.13 18.17
C CYS A 44 10.08 2.18 18.88
N TYR A 45 11.40 2.13 18.68
CA TYR A 45 12.34 3.09 19.26
C TYR A 45 11.97 4.54 18.88
N VAL A 46 11.66 4.77 17.60
CA VAL A 46 11.32 6.10 17.08
C VAL A 46 9.99 6.59 17.66
N GLY A 47 8.93 5.80 17.64
CA GLY A 47 7.59 6.27 18.01
C GLY A 47 7.28 6.25 19.50
N PHE A 48 7.78 5.29 20.30
CA PHE A 48 7.65 5.37 21.77
C PHE A 48 8.32 6.63 22.32
N SER A 49 9.34 7.11 21.64
CA SER A 49 10.02 8.33 22.02
C SER A 49 9.18 9.61 21.85
N SER A 50 8.00 9.51 21.23
CA SER A 50 7.05 10.59 20.98
C SER A 50 5.67 10.36 21.59
N ILE A 51 5.36 9.13 22.04
CA ILE A 51 4.03 8.76 22.56
C ILE A 51 3.61 9.60 23.76
N GLY A 52 4.57 9.93 24.64
CA GLY A 52 4.32 10.71 25.87
C GLY A 52 3.90 12.16 25.64
N LYS A 53 3.89 12.63 24.39
CA LYS A 53 3.50 14.00 24.05
C LYS A 53 1.98 14.19 24.01
N SER A 54 1.22 13.12 23.84
CA SER A 54 -0.23 13.16 23.77
C SER A 54 -0.83 12.16 24.76
N LYS A 55 -1.59 12.66 25.73
CA LYS A 55 -2.32 11.80 26.69
C LYS A 55 -3.32 10.90 25.96
N PHE A 56 -3.92 11.40 24.89
CA PHE A 56 -4.80 10.61 24.02
C PHE A 56 -4.07 9.40 23.44
N ASN A 57 -2.84 9.60 22.95
CA ASN A 57 -2.07 8.50 22.38
C ASN A 57 -1.76 7.41 23.41
N ILE A 58 -1.34 7.80 24.61
CA ILE A 58 -1.09 6.83 25.68
C ILE A 58 -2.37 6.07 26.04
N SER A 59 -3.48 6.78 26.25
CA SER A 59 -4.77 6.16 26.61
C SER A 59 -5.28 5.23 25.51
N PHE A 60 -5.15 5.61 24.24
CA PHE A 60 -5.58 4.79 23.11
C PHE A 60 -4.70 3.54 22.95
N MET A 61 -3.38 3.67 23.09
CA MET A 61 -2.48 2.51 23.08
C MET A 61 -2.83 1.52 24.18
N LEU A 62 -3.04 2.01 25.40
CA LEU A 62 -3.45 1.15 26.52
C LEU A 62 -4.78 0.47 26.23
N LEU A 63 -5.75 1.18 25.65
CA LEU A 63 -7.02 0.59 25.25
C LEU A 63 -6.83 -0.53 24.23
N VAL A 64 -6.01 -0.32 23.18
CA VAL A 64 -5.72 -1.34 22.17
C VAL A 64 -5.07 -2.57 22.78
N VAL A 65 -4.07 -2.39 23.65
CA VAL A 65 -3.38 -3.49 24.34
C VAL A 65 -4.32 -4.23 25.29
N LEU A 66 -5.22 -3.53 25.99
CA LEU A 66 -6.21 -4.16 26.85
C LEU A 66 -7.22 -4.97 26.03
N LEU A 67 -7.75 -4.40 24.93
CA LEU A 67 -8.69 -5.09 24.05
C LEU A 67 -8.04 -6.31 23.39
N SER A 68 -6.78 -6.21 22.96
CA SER A 68 -6.04 -7.34 22.40
C SER A 68 -5.83 -8.42 23.45
N LEU A 69 -5.50 -8.05 24.69
CA LEU A 69 -5.34 -8.99 25.79
C LEU A 69 -6.66 -9.69 26.13
N PHE A 70 -7.78 -8.97 26.18
CA PHE A 70 -9.10 -9.59 26.35
C PHE A 70 -9.42 -10.56 25.22
N ASN A 71 -9.10 -10.22 23.97
CA ASN A 71 -9.29 -11.13 22.83
C ASN A 71 -8.44 -12.40 22.97
N PHE A 72 -7.17 -12.25 23.36
CA PHE A 72 -6.27 -13.37 23.62
C PHE A 72 -6.76 -14.29 24.75
N LEU A 73 -7.30 -13.72 25.83
CA LEU A 73 -7.83 -14.52 26.94
C LEU A 73 -9.16 -15.21 26.60
N ALA A 74 -9.88 -14.73 25.58
CA ALA A 74 -11.17 -15.28 25.17
C ALA A 74 -11.07 -16.40 24.12
N HIS A 75 -9.90 -16.63 23.53
CA HIS A 75 -9.69 -17.58 22.44
C HIS A 75 -8.40 -18.38 22.62
N ASP A 76 -8.35 -19.58 22.04
CA ASP A 76 -7.21 -20.51 22.14
C ASP A 76 -6.08 -20.17 21.15
N TYR A 77 -5.67 -18.90 21.09
CA TYR A 77 -4.51 -18.52 20.28
C TYR A 77 -3.19 -18.88 20.98
N SER A 78 -2.19 -19.26 20.18
CA SER A 78 -0.83 -19.35 20.72
C SER A 78 -0.31 -17.95 21.10
N ILE A 79 0.56 -17.86 22.11
CA ILE A 79 1.19 -16.60 22.51
C ILE A 79 1.95 -15.97 21.34
N ILE A 80 2.56 -16.78 20.48
CA ILE A 80 3.31 -16.30 19.31
C ILE A 80 2.36 -15.64 18.29
N SER A 81 1.23 -16.29 17.99
CA SER A 81 0.20 -15.75 17.09
C SER A 81 -0.37 -14.44 17.62
N TYR A 82 -0.63 -14.37 18.94
CA TYR A 82 -1.09 -13.15 19.60
C TYR A 82 -0.09 -12.00 19.47
N LEU A 83 1.19 -12.25 19.78
CA LEU A 83 2.23 -11.23 19.71
C LEU A 83 2.44 -10.72 18.28
N ASN A 84 2.38 -11.60 17.28
CA ASN A 84 2.47 -11.21 15.87
C ASN A 84 1.28 -10.34 15.43
N GLY A 85 0.05 -10.69 15.81
CA GLY A 85 -1.11 -9.85 15.49
C GLY A 85 -1.06 -8.49 16.21
N LEU A 86 -0.64 -8.47 17.48
CA LEU A 86 -0.48 -7.23 18.24
C LEU A 86 0.62 -6.33 17.65
N ARG A 87 1.70 -6.93 17.13
CA ARG A 87 2.83 -6.23 16.52
C ARG A 87 2.37 -5.27 15.43
N GLU A 88 1.57 -5.73 14.47
CA GLU A 88 1.11 -4.92 13.33
C GLU A 88 0.30 -3.69 13.78
N LEU A 89 -0.65 -3.90 14.70
CA LEU A 89 -1.48 -2.84 15.27
C LEU A 89 -0.63 -1.81 16.04
N LEU A 90 0.33 -2.28 16.83
CA LEU A 90 1.22 -1.41 17.59
C LEU A 90 2.12 -0.59 16.65
N MET A 91 2.64 -1.17 15.57
CA MET A 91 3.49 -0.43 14.62
C MET A 91 2.76 0.76 14.01
N ILE A 92 1.52 0.56 13.56
CA ILE A 92 0.68 1.64 13.01
C ILE A 92 0.53 2.77 14.04
N PHE A 93 0.18 2.41 15.27
CA PHE A 93 -0.07 3.36 16.34
C PHE A 93 1.19 4.18 16.70
N VAL A 94 2.32 3.49 16.82
CA VAL A 94 3.60 4.08 17.21
C VAL A 94 4.13 5.00 16.10
N MET A 95 3.88 4.68 14.83
CA MET A 95 4.15 5.58 13.69
C MET A 95 3.30 6.86 13.74
N PHE A 96 2.00 6.78 14.03
CA PHE A 96 1.15 7.96 14.18
C PHE A 96 1.63 8.86 15.33
N SER A 97 1.98 8.26 16.47
CA SER A 97 2.53 8.97 17.63
C SER A 97 3.83 9.72 17.28
N PHE A 98 4.68 9.12 16.44
CA PHE A 98 5.89 9.78 15.94
C PHE A 98 5.56 10.98 15.06
N TYR A 99 4.64 10.81 14.10
CA TYR A 99 4.23 11.85 13.17
C TYR A 99 3.67 13.07 13.92
N GLU A 100 2.73 12.88 14.84
CA GLU A 100 2.18 13.94 15.68
C GLU A 100 3.29 14.60 16.52
N GLY A 101 4.17 13.78 17.09
CA GLY A 101 5.30 14.23 17.89
C GLY A 101 6.30 15.10 17.12
N ILE A 102 6.39 14.97 15.79
CA ILE A 102 7.21 15.81 14.92
C ILE A 102 6.45 17.03 14.41
N ALA A 103 5.16 16.90 14.10
CA ALA A 103 4.36 17.91 13.41
C ALA A 103 4.42 19.29 14.07
N ASN A 104 4.43 19.32 15.41
CA ASN A 104 4.48 20.54 16.22
C ASN A 104 5.90 21.00 16.58
N THR A 105 6.92 20.56 15.83
CA THR A 105 8.33 20.88 16.13
C THR A 105 9.01 21.58 14.96
N PRO A 106 10.12 22.31 15.20
CA PRO A 106 10.94 22.90 14.12
C PRO A 106 11.50 21.87 13.12
N TRP A 107 11.45 20.58 13.47
CA TRP A 107 11.94 19.48 12.63
C TRP A 107 10.91 18.99 11.61
N ALA A 108 9.64 19.43 11.69
CA ALA A 108 8.58 19.04 10.76
C ALA A 108 8.93 19.34 9.30
N ALA A 109 9.46 20.53 9.01
CA ALA A 109 9.87 20.91 7.66
C ALA A 109 11.01 20.02 7.13
N LYS A 110 11.97 19.66 7.99
CA LYS A 110 13.07 18.75 7.63
C LYS A 110 12.57 17.32 7.40
N PHE A 111 11.61 16.86 8.20
CA PHE A 111 10.97 15.57 7.99
C PHE A 111 10.22 15.52 6.66
N LYS A 112 9.37 16.53 6.40
CA LYS A 112 8.67 16.65 5.12
C LYS A 112 9.64 16.61 3.94
N PHE A 113 10.72 17.40 4.00
CA PHE A 113 11.75 17.38 2.96
C PHE A 113 12.38 15.99 2.75
N GLY A 114 12.62 15.25 3.84
CA GLY A 114 13.11 13.87 3.79
C GLY A 114 12.13 12.91 3.12
N ILE A 115 10.84 13.00 3.48
CA ILE A 115 9.76 12.21 2.86
C ILE A 115 9.60 12.55 1.38
N ASP A 116 9.58 13.84 1.02
CA ASP A 116 9.46 14.28 -0.37
C ASP A 116 10.64 13.78 -1.23
N LYS A 117 11.85 13.72 -0.65
CA LYS A 117 13.02 13.14 -1.31
C LYS A 117 12.88 11.62 -1.44
N PHE A 118 12.47 10.93 -0.37
CA PHE A 118 12.22 9.50 -0.39
C PHE A 118 11.21 9.11 -1.47
N ILE A 119 10.05 9.77 -1.53
CA ILE A 119 9.00 9.46 -2.52
C ILE A 119 9.58 9.52 -3.94
N LYS A 120 10.36 10.54 -4.27
CA LYS A 120 10.97 10.66 -5.60
C LYS A 120 11.97 9.53 -5.88
N VAL A 121 12.85 9.23 -4.92
CA VAL A 121 13.83 8.15 -5.08
C VAL A 121 13.12 6.81 -5.23
N PHE A 122 12.14 6.53 -4.38
CA PHE A 122 11.33 5.33 -4.41
C PHE A 122 10.67 5.14 -5.78
N LEU A 123 9.92 6.14 -6.26
CA LEU A 123 9.21 6.07 -7.54
C LEU A 123 10.14 5.94 -8.75
N ILE A 124 11.26 6.66 -8.77
CA ILE A 124 12.25 6.55 -9.86
C ILE A 124 12.88 5.17 -9.88
N ALA A 125 13.24 4.63 -8.71
CA ALA A 125 13.91 3.34 -8.59
C ALA A 125 13.01 2.17 -9.00
N GLN A 126 11.68 2.30 -8.89
CA GLN A 126 10.77 1.23 -9.34
C GLN A 126 10.95 0.90 -10.82
N PHE A 127 11.26 1.87 -11.67
CA PHE A 127 11.34 1.64 -13.11
C PHE A 127 12.41 0.58 -13.48
N PRO A 128 13.70 0.75 -13.18
CA PRO A 128 14.69 -0.27 -13.50
C PRO A 128 14.47 -1.59 -12.74
N ILE A 129 13.96 -1.55 -11.51
CA ILE A 129 13.80 -2.74 -10.66
C ILE A 129 12.65 -3.62 -11.15
N VAL A 130 11.49 -3.02 -11.42
CA VAL A 130 10.32 -3.72 -11.95
C VAL A 130 10.61 -4.26 -13.34
N MET A 131 11.29 -3.51 -14.20
CA MET A 131 11.73 -4.02 -15.52
C MET A 131 12.60 -5.27 -15.36
N TYR A 132 13.57 -5.25 -14.44
CA TYR A 132 14.40 -6.42 -14.15
C TYR A 132 13.57 -7.63 -13.68
N GLN A 133 12.69 -7.44 -12.70
CA GLN A 133 11.84 -8.51 -12.19
C GLN A 133 10.84 -9.03 -13.23
N PHE A 134 10.32 -8.15 -14.08
CA PHE A 134 9.45 -8.51 -15.20
C PHE A 134 10.17 -9.41 -16.21
N PHE A 135 11.43 -9.10 -16.56
CA PHE A 135 12.22 -9.97 -17.44
C PHE A 135 12.53 -11.34 -16.80
N LEU A 136 12.61 -11.40 -15.47
CA LEU A 136 12.93 -12.63 -14.75
C LEU A 136 11.70 -13.52 -14.52
N TYR A 137 10.55 -12.92 -14.21
CA TYR A 137 9.36 -13.64 -13.77
C TYR A 137 8.16 -13.53 -14.73
N GLY A 138 8.23 -12.68 -15.76
CA GLY A 138 7.07 -12.30 -16.57
C GLY A 138 6.12 -11.36 -15.82
N ALA A 139 4.96 -11.07 -16.41
CA ALA A 139 3.89 -10.39 -15.68
C ALA A 139 3.35 -11.37 -14.62
N SER A 140 3.62 -11.07 -13.34
CA SER A 140 3.16 -11.90 -12.23
C SER A 140 3.18 -11.12 -10.92
N ASP A 141 2.59 -11.69 -9.87
CA ASP A 141 2.67 -11.18 -8.49
C ASP A 141 4.10 -11.15 -7.92
N LYS A 142 5.04 -11.82 -8.58
CA LYS A 142 6.47 -11.77 -8.21
C LYS A 142 7.11 -10.43 -8.57
N VAL A 143 6.48 -9.60 -9.38
CA VAL A 143 7.00 -8.28 -9.73
C VAL A 143 6.60 -7.27 -8.62
N GLY A 144 7.37 -7.27 -7.52
CA GLY A 144 7.10 -6.44 -6.34
C GLY A 144 7.91 -5.14 -6.25
N GLY A 145 8.77 -4.87 -7.24
CA GLY A 145 9.67 -3.74 -7.27
C GLY A 145 10.72 -3.80 -6.16
N SER A 146 11.08 -2.64 -5.63
CA SER A 146 12.12 -2.55 -4.57
C SER A 146 11.71 -3.20 -3.25
N LEU A 147 10.42 -3.50 -3.07
CA LEU A 147 9.87 -4.21 -1.92
C LEU A 147 10.15 -5.72 -1.96
N GLY A 148 10.72 -6.23 -3.06
CA GLY A 148 11.03 -7.64 -3.27
C GLY A 148 9.86 -8.45 -3.82
N ALA A 149 10.15 -9.63 -4.33
CA ALA A 149 9.18 -10.51 -4.98
C ALA A 149 7.99 -10.86 -4.06
N GLY A 150 6.78 -10.90 -4.64
CA GLY A 150 5.53 -11.18 -3.91
C GLY A 150 4.86 -9.95 -3.30
N ASN A 151 5.45 -8.75 -3.45
CA ASN A 151 4.90 -7.51 -2.91
C ASN A 151 4.23 -6.62 -3.98
N SER A 152 3.75 -7.20 -5.09
CA SER A 152 3.09 -6.48 -6.20
C SER A 152 1.92 -5.59 -5.72
N GLY A 153 1.08 -6.13 -4.85
CA GLY A 153 -0.05 -5.43 -4.23
C GLY A 153 0.38 -4.27 -3.34
N VAL A 154 1.36 -4.49 -2.46
CA VAL A 154 1.92 -3.45 -1.57
C VAL A 154 2.54 -2.33 -2.40
N LEU A 155 3.30 -2.67 -3.45
CA LEU A 155 3.90 -1.70 -4.36
C LEU A 155 2.82 -0.83 -5.02
N THR A 156 1.72 -1.44 -5.47
CA THR A 156 0.58 -0.73 -6.07
C THR A 156 -0.06 0.24 -5.08
N LEU A 157 -0.33 -0.23 -3.85
CA LEU A 157 -0.96 0.55 -2.78
C LEU A 157 -0.07 1.70 -2.28
N LEU A 158 1.25 1.63 -2.43
CA LEU A 158 2.15 2.73 -2.11
C LEU A 158 2.32 3.70 -3.28
N THR A 159 2.51 3.18 -4.49
CA THR A 159 2.86 3.99 -5.67
C THR A 159 1.71 4.91 -6.07
N ILE A 160 0.46 4.44 -6.08
CA ILE A 160 -0.69 5.25 -6.48
C ILE A 160 -0.89 6.49 -5.59
N PRO A 161 -0.96 6.37 -4.24
CA PRO A 161 -1.05 7.54 -3.37
C PRO A 161 0.15 8.48 -3.46
N MET A 162 1.37 7.95 -3.63
CA MET A 162 2.57 8.77 -3.79
C MET A 162 2.53 9.59 -5.10
N VAL A 163 2.12 8.99 -6.21
CA VAL A 163 1.92 9.69 -7.49
C VAL A 163 0.81 10.73 -7.37
N PHE A 164 -0.31 10.37 -6.75
CA PHE A 164 -1.41 11.30 -6.45
C PHE A 164 -0.92 12.54 -5.70
N MET A 165 -0.15 12.35 -4.62
CA MET A 165 0.42 13.43 -3.83
C MET A 165 1.33 14.32 -4.67
N LEU A 166 2.23 13.73 -5.46
CA LEU A 166 3.13 14.50 -6.34
C LEU A 166 2.37 15.34 -7.37
N ILE A 167 1.33 14.78 -8.00
CA ILE A 167 0.50 15.52 -8.95
C ILE A 167 -0.20 16.67 -8.22
N LYS A 168 -0.88 16.38 -7.10
CA LYS A 168 -1.66 17.35 -6.33
C LYS A 168 -0.79 18.54 -5.87
N GLU A 169 0.39 18.27 -5.31
CA GLU A 169 1.28 19.32 -4.84
C GLU A 169 1.91 20.15 -5.98
N ARG A 170 2.29 19.50 -7.09
CA ARG A 170 2.86 20.23 -8.24
C ARG A 170 1.81 20.99 -9.04
N ARG A 171 0.56 20.55 -9.06
CA ARG A 171 -0.51 21.18 -9.84
C ARG A 171 -0.67 22.66 -9.53
N ALA A 172 -0.52 23.04 -8.26
CA ALA A 172 -0.57 24.44 -7.82
C ALA A 172 0.55 25.31 -8.43
N LYS A 173 1.70 24.72 -8.78
CA LYS A 173 2.89 25.43 -9.28
C LYS A 173 3.03 25.40 -10.79
N VAL A 174 2.73 24.26 -11.42
CA VAL A 174 3.01 24.01 -12.86
C VAL A 174 1.78 23.61 -13.68
N GLY A 175 0.58 23.66 -13.08
CA GLY A 175 -0.67 23.35 -13.76
C GLY A 175 -0.71 21.94 -14.33
N MET A 176 -1.07 21.81 -15.62
CA MET A 176 -1.21 20.51 -16.29
C MET A 176 0.10 19.75 -16.46
N LYS A 177 1.27 20.41 -16.42
CA LYS A 177 2.57 19.72 -16.45
C LYS A 177 2.79 18.82 -15.23
N ALA A 178 2.02 18.98 -14.16
CA ALA A 178 2.05 18.09 -13.00
C ALA A 178 1.65 16.65 -13.35
N TYR A 179 0.83 16.46 -14.40
CA TYR A 179 0.39 15.14 -14.85
C TYR A 179 1.52 14.30 -15.46
N TYR A 180 2.68 14.88 -15.81
CA TYR A 180 3.86 14.09 -16.19
C TYR A 180 4.34 13.16 -15.05
N ASN A 181 4.00 13.45 -13.80
CA ASN A 181 4.29 12.53 -12.69
C ASN A 181 3.47 11.22 -12.80
N ALA A 182 2.43 11.15 -13.63
CA ALA A 182 1.72 9.90 -13.90
C ALA A 182 2.60 8.85 -14.60
N LEU A 183 3.73 9.25 -15.21
CA LEU A 183 4.72 8.33 -15.77
C LEU A 183 5.32 7.39 -14.71
N TYR A 184 5.30 7.78 -13.42
CA TYR A 184 5.72 6.90 -12.33
C TYR A 184 4.74 5.73 -12.08
N LEU A 185 3.59 5.67 -12.75
CA LEU A 185 2.70 4.52 -12.73
C LEU A 185 3.11 3.42 -13.70
N ILE A 186 4.01 3.71 -14.66
CA ILE A 186 4.45 2.73 -15.67
C ILE A 186 4.92 1.40 -15.03
N PRO A 187 5.71 1.40 -13.94
CA PRO A 187 6.12 0.15 -13.29
C PRO A 187 4.92 -0.70 -12.85
N ILE A 188 3.84 -0.09 -12.35
CA ILE A 188 2.65 -0.85 -11.91
C ILE A 188 1.99 -1.58 -13.09
N PHE A 189 2.09 -1.06 -14.31
CA PHE A 189 1.50 -1.74 -15.48
C PHE A 189 2.21 -3.05 -15.85
N LEU A 190 3.46 -3.21 -15.43
CA LEU A 190 4.22 -4.45 -15.63
C LEU A 190 3.98 -5.48 -14.52
N ASN A 191 3.40 -5.04 -13.41
CA ASN A 191 3.02 -5.91 -12.31
C ASN A 191 1.61 -6.44 -12.54
N GLU A 192 1.42 -7.74 -12.43
CA GLU A 192 0.08 -8.31 -12.41
C GLU A 192 -0.60 -7.89 -11.10
N THR A 193 -1.38 -6.81 -11.10
CA THR A 193 -2.18 -6.44 -9.93
C THR A 193 -3.51 -5.85 -10.35
N LYS A 194 -4.55 -6.70 -10.27
CA LYS A 194 -5.93 -6.41 -10.71
C LYS A 194 -6.56 -5.19 -9.99
N ILE A 195 -6.12 -4.85 -8.77
CA ILE A 195 -6.65 -3.67 -8.05
C ILE A 195 -6.23 -2.32 -8.67
N SER A 196 -5.13 -2.28 -9.44
CA SER A 196 -4.66 -1.07 -10.10
C SER A 196 -5.69 -0.50 -11.09
N PHE A 197 -6.49 -1.38 -11.71
CA PHE A 197 -7.59 -1.04 -12.62
C PHE A 197 -8.69 -0.20 -11.96
N LEU A 198 -8.91 -0.36 -10.65
CA LEU A 198 -9.88 0.42 -9.88
C LEU A 198 -9.22 1.68 -9.31
N LEU A 199 -8.03 1.53 -8.73
CA LEU A 199 -7.37 2.61 -7.98
C LEU A 199 -6.86 3.74 -8.88
N ILE A 200 -6.39 3.45 -10.10
CA ILE A 200 -5.91 4.48 -11.02
C ILE A 200 -7.05 5.41 -11.49
N PRO A 201 -8.22 4.91 -11.94
CA PRO A 201 -9.38 5.76 -12.20
C PRO A 201 -9.84 6.57 -10.98
N ILE A 202 -9.92 5.94 -9.79
CA ILE A 202 -10.27 6.65 -8.55
C ILE A 202 -9.26 7.78 -8.28
N MET A 203 -7.96 7.52 -8.47
CA MET A 203 -6.93 8.54 -8.30
C MET A 203 -7.18 9.76 -9.21
N PHE A 204 -7.48 9.54 -10.50
CA PHE A 204 -7.76 10.64 -11.43
C PHE A 204 -9.09 11.34 -11.13
N LEU A 205 -10.11 10.61 -10.66
CA LEU A 205 -11.35 11.19 -10.15
C LEU A 205 -11.06 12.12 -8.95
N CYS A 206 -10.27 11.68 -7.98
CA CYS A 206 -9.87 12.49 -6.83
C CYS A 206 -9.00 13.69 -7.19
N LEU A 207 -8.26 13.64 -8.30
CA LEU A 207 -7.51 14.80 -8.83
C LEU A 207 -8.41 15.81 -9.55
N THR A 208 -9.67 15.48 -9.82
CA THR A 208 -10.57 16.33 -10.58
C THR A 208 -11.15 17.43 -9.66
N ASP A 209 -10.91 18.69 -10.04
CA ASP A 209 -11.56 19.82 -9.38
C ASP A 209 -12.96 19.96 -10.01
N PHE A 210 -14.00 19.44 -9.36
CA PHE A 210 -15.39 19.53 -9.83
C PHE A 210 -15.90 20.98 -9.98
N LYS A 211 -15.16 21.97 -9.48
CA LYS A 211 -15.41 23.40 -9.67
C LYS A 211 -14.96 23.94 -11.04
N LYS A 212 -14.21 23.16 -11.83
CA LYS A 212 -13.71 23.56 -13.16
C LYS A 212 -14.61 23.04 -14.28
N ARG A 213 -14.56 23.70 -15.46
CA ARG A 213 -15.34 23.37 -16.66
C ARG A 213 -15.41 21.86 -16.89
N MET A 214 -16.61 21.35 -17.19
CA MET A 214 -16.96 19.96 -17.48
C MET A 214 -15.98 19.24 -18.42
N GLY A 215 -15.36 19.96 -19.36
CA GLY A 215 -14.30 19.42 -20.23
C GLY A 215 -13.07 18.86 -19.49
N THR A 216 -12.69 19.41 -18.33
CA THR A 216 -11.55 18.88 -17.55
C THR A 216 -11.92 17.56 -16.87
N ILE A 217 -13.18 17.42 -16.46
CA ILE A 217 -13.72 16.20 -15.85
C ILE A 217 -13.76 15.09 -16.89
N LEU A 218 -14.31 15.39 -18.08
CA LEU A 218 -14.38 14.46 -19.20
C LEU A 218 -12.98 14.03 -19.69
N LEU A 219 -11.99 14.93 -19.67
CA LEU A 219 -10.63 14.60 -20.09
C LEU A 219 -9.91 13.72 -19.05
N SER A 220 -10.09 13.97 -17.75
CA SER A 220 -9.59 13.09 -16.69
C SER A 220 -10.22 11.68 -16.77
N LEU A 221 -11.54 11.61 -16.96
CA LEU A 221 -12.26 10.34 -17.11
C LEU A 221 -11.85 9.62 -18.41
N GLY A 222 -11.73 10.35 -19.51
CA GLY A 222 -11.26 9.82 -20.80
C GLY A 222 -9.83 9.29 -20.72
N PHE A 223 -8.93 10.00 -20.04
CA PHE A 223 -7.57 9.52 -19.82
C PHE A 223 -7.56 8.26 -18.94
N GLY A 224 -8.37 8.22 -17.88
CA GLY A 224 -8.57 7.02 -17.07
C GLY A 224 -9.08 5.83 -17.89
N ALA A 225 -10.05 6.07 -18.78
CA ALA A 225 -10.59 5.04 -19.68
C ALA A 225 -9.55 4.54 -20.71
N VAL A 226 -8.73 5.43 -21.27
CA VAL A 226 -7.64 5.06 -22.20
C VAL A 226 -6.59 4.20 -21.49
N VAL A 227 -6.17 4.61 -20.29
CA VAL A 227 -5.23 3.82 -19.47
C VAL A 227 -5.83 2.45 -19.13
N PHE A 228 -7.12 2.42 -18.79
CA PHE A 228 -7.85 1.19 -18.50
C PHE A 228 -7.92 0.24 -19.72
N MET A 229 -8.23 0.77 -20.92
CA MET A 229 -8.24 -0.04 -22.15
C MET A 229 -6.85 -0.57 -22.49
N ALA A 230 -5.81 0.26 -22.37
CA ALA A 230 -4.43 -0.14 -22.62
C ALA A 230 -3.98 -1.26 -21.67
N LEU A 231 -4.39 -1.21 -20.41
CA LEU A 231 -4.16 -2.29 -19.47
C LEU A 231 -4.89 -3.56 -19.91
N ASN A 232 -6.18 -3.47 -20.21
CA ASN A 232 -6.98 -4.64 -20.62
C ASN A 232 -6.34 -5.38 -21.80
N THR A 233 -5.83 -4.64 -22.80
CA THR A 233 -5.16 -5.25 -23.96
C THR A 233 -3.83 -5.92 -23.62
N LEU A 234 -3.03 -5.33 -22.71
CA LEU A 234 -1.74 -5.90 -22.31
C LEU A 234 -1.91 -7.21 -21.53
N TYR A 235 -2.98 -7.31 -20.74
CA TYR A 235 -3.27 -8.50 -19.93
C TYR A 235 -4.02 -9.59 -20.72
N SER A 236 -4.86 -9.24 -21.69
CA SER A 236 -5.56 -10.23 -22.53
C SER A 236 -4.63 -11.01 -23.48
N ASP A 237 -3.48 -10.44 -23.85
CA ASP A 237 -2.58 -11.02 -24.87
C ASP A 237 -1.53 -11.99 -24.29
N GLN A 238 -1.41 -12.08 -22.95
CA GLN A 238 -0.41 -12.92 -22.28
C GLN A 238 -0.85 -14.37 -22.00
N GLY A 239 -1.97 -14.81 -22.58
CA GLY A 239 -2.28 -16.25 -22.74
C GLY A 239 -2.53 -17.07 -21.46
N GLN A 240 -2.54 -16.45 -20.27
CA GLN A 240 -2.87 -17.11 -18.99
C GLN A 240 -4.19 -16.62 -18.36
N THR A 241 -4.87 -15.65 -18.98
CA THR A 241 -6.17 -15.16 -18.51
C THR A 241 -7.19 -15.23 -19.64
N SER A 242 -8.42 -15.57 -19.26
CA SER A 242 -9.56 -15.83 -20.14
C SER A 242 -9.91 -14.62 -21.04
N GLU A 243 -10.69 -14.87 -22.10
CA GLU A 243 -11.04 -13.95 -23.21
C GLU A 243 -11.62 -12.56 -22.82
N ASN A 244 -11.75 -12.21 -21.53
CA ASN A 244 -12.07 -10.85 -21.08
C ASN A 244 -11.69 -10.63 -19.59
N PRO A 245 -10.58 -9.93 -19.28
CA PRO A 245 -10.15 -9.60 -17.91
C PRO A 245 -11.22 -8.84 -17.10
N ILE A 246 -12.02 -8.00 -17.77
CA ILE A 246 -13.14 -7.27 -17.18
C ILE A 246 -14.23 -8.22 -16.69
N LYS A 247 -14.57 -9.23 -17.51
CA LYS A 247 -15.61 -10.20 -17.18
C LYS A 247 -15.17 -11.08 -16.01
N GLU A 248 -13.88 -11.40 -15.93
CA GLU A 248 -13.28 -12.12 -14.81
C GLU A 248 -13.24 -11.29 -13.53
N MET A 249 -12.86 -10.00 -13.57
CA MET A 249 -12.81 -9.13 -12.38
C MET A 249 -14.18 -8.83 -11.77
N PHE A 250 -15.22 -8.75 -12.60
CA PHE A 250 -16.61 -8.60 -12.16
C PHE A 250 -17.34 -9.95 -12.11
N ASN A 251 -16.64 -11.08 -12.31
CA ASN A 251 -17.22 -12.39 -12.13
C ASN A 251 -17.51 -12.60 -10.64
N GLY A 252 -18.72 -13.10 -10.32
CA GLY A 252 -19.13 -13.42 -8.97
C GLY A 252 -18.12 -14.32 -8.28
N GLU A 253 -17.66 -15.37 -8.95
CA GLU A 253 -16.68 -16.33 -8.41
C GLU A 253 -15.29 -15.72 -8.13
N PHE A 254 -14.82 -14.79 -8.96
CA PHE A 254 -13.54 -14.12 -8.73
C PHE A 254 -13.64 -13.10 -7.59
N LEU A 255 -14.73 -12.34 -7.52
CA LEU A 255 -14.99 -11.45 -6.39
C LEU A 255 -15.18 -12.24 -5.10
N GLU A 256 -15.84 -13.39 -5.17
CA GLU A 256 -16.03 -14.32 -4.06
C GLU A 256 -14.69 -14.88 -3.61
N PHE A 257 -13.87 -15.44 -4.49
CA PHE A 257 -12.53 -15.91 -4.16
C PHE A 257 -11.62 -14.77 -3.65
N TYR A 258 -11.62 -13.60 -4.29
CA TYR A 258 -10.75 -12.49 -3.89
C TYR A 258 -11.19 -11.82 -2.57
N LEU A 259 -12.48 -11.87 -2.23
CA LEU A 259 -13.01 -11.35 -0.96
C LEU A 259 -13.08 -12.41 0.14
N LEU A 260 -13.18 -13.70 -0.20
CA LEU A 260 -13.51 -14.81 0.70
C LEU A 260 -12.51 -15.99 0.67
N SER A 261 -11.44 -15.99 -0.12
CA SER A 261 -10.46 -17.11 -0.13
C SER A 261 -9.72 -17.32 1.21
N ASP A 262 -9.72 -16.33 2.11
CA ASP A 262 -9.28 -16.49 3.50
C ASP A 262 -10.23 -17.35 4.35
N VAL A 263 -11.40 -17.76 3.82
CA VAL A 263 -12.41 -18.55 4.57
C VAL A 263 -12.05 -20.04 4.65
N ASP A 264 -11.35 -20.60 3.66
CA ASP A 264 -11.11 -22.05 3.59
C ASP A 264 -9.80 -22.51 4.26
N GLU A 265 -8.91 -21.60 4.67
CA GLU A 265 -7.67 -21.92 5.42
C GLU A 265 -7.73 -21.61 6.93
N GLY A 266 -8.93 -21.42 7.49
CA GLY A 266 -9.19 -21.71 8.90
C GLY A 266 -8.69 -20.71 9.96
N VAL A 267 -8.58 -19.40 9.68
CA VAL A 267 -8.34 -18.37 10.73
C VAL A 267 -9.09 -17.04 10.46
N ASP A 268 -10.03 -16.76 11.37
CA ASP A 268 -10.74 -15.51 11.77
C ASP A 268 -10.99 -14.35 10.77
N VAL A 269 -12.30 -14.05 10.54
CA VAL A 269 -12.81 -12.99 9.65
C VAL A 269 -13.48 -11.84 10.43
N PRO A 270 -12.89 -10.63 10.44
CA PRO A 270 -13.59 -9.37 10.81
C PRO A 270 -13.30 -8.22 9.80
N ARG A 271 -14.09 -7.18 9.50
CA ARG A 271 -15.50 -6.75 9.65
C ARG A 271 -15.88 -5.90 8.42
N PHE A 272 -15.64 -6.34 7.19
CA PHE A 272 -16.28 -5.73 5.99
C PHE A 272 -16.53 -6.83 4.95
N THR A 273 -15.71 -7.88 5.00
CA THR A 273 -15.94 -9.27 4.56
C THR A 273 -17.20 -9.92 5.18
N LYS A 274 -17.82 -9.28 6.17
CA LYS A 274 -19.14 -9.67 6.75
C LYS A 274 -20.29 -8.75 6.31
N ILE A 275 -20.00 -7.63 5.65
CA ILE A 275 -20.99 -6.59 5.29
C ILE A 275 -21.35 -6.64 3.80
N ILE A 276 -20.47 -7.13 2.92
CA ILE A 276 -20.73 -7.22 1.47
C ILE A 276 -21.11 -8.64 1.03
N THR A 277 -20.62 -9.68 1.71
CA THR A 277 -21.24 -11.01 1.69
C THR A 277 -22.73 -10.91 2.05
N ALA A 278 -23.07 -9.93 2.90
CA ALA A 278 -24.41 -9.56 3.33
C ALA A 278 -25.23 -8.70 2.34
N VAL A 279 -24.72 -8.30 1.16
CA VAL A 279 -25.55 -7.59 0.14
C VAL A 279 -25.78 -8.47 -1.09
N ASN A 280 -24.86 -9.35 -1.46
CA ASN A 280 -25.02 -10.15 -2.67
C ASN A 280 -25.82 -11.44 -2.46
N LEU A 281 -25.85 -12.01 -1.24
CA LEU A 281 -26.86 -13.04 -0.89
C LEU A 281 -28.29 -12.48 -0.79
N LEU A 282 -28.44 -11.16 -0.59
CA LEU A 282 -29.74 -10.48 -0.61
C LEU A 282 -30.29 -10.32 -2.04
N ASN A 283 -29.44 -10.24 -3.07
CA ASN A 283 -29.87 -10.15 -4.49
C ASN A 283 -30.11 -11.52 -5.14
N GLU A 284 -29.55 -12.62 -4.60
CA GLU A 284 -29.76 -13.97 -5.12
C GLU A 284 -31.02 -14.69 -4.56
N ASN A 285 -31.62 -14.21 -3.46
CA ASN A 285 -32.86 -14.76 -2.84
C ASN A 285 -34.12 -13.87 -3.03
N THR A 286 -34.03 -12.81 -3.85
CA THR A 286 -35.17 -11.93 -4.19
C THR A 286 -35.60 -12.00 -5.67
N ALA A 287 -35.04 -12.94 -6.42
CA ALA A 287 -35.63 -13.47 -7.66
C ALA A 287 -36.44 -14.75 -7.36
#